data_AF-L1NMX7-F1
#
_entry.id   AF-L1NMX7-F1
#
_cell.length_a   1.000
_cell.length_b   1.000
_cell.length_c   1.000
_cell.angle_alpha   90.00
_cell.angle_beta   90.00
_cell.angle_gamma   90.00
#
_symmetry.space_group_name_H-M   'P 1'
#
loop_
_entity.id
_entity.type
_entity.pdbx_description
1 polymer ?
#
loop_
_entity_poly.entity_id
_entity_poly.type
_entity_poly.pdbx_seq_one_letter_code
_entity_poly.pdbx_strand_id
1 'polypeptide(L)'
;MVDISMQSIRSADYGIYPKDYRQRIRQHLNKTLLDAGSARVNITMPPKKVFEITRDLNPRRGDYLETRPYYLVCIEINAKNAYGGYTGWQTQTYEFENGRMKSDAVVSTRVCDSKDDPYIDNRDPYERMNILP
;
A
#
# COMPACT_ATOMS: atom_id res chain seq x y z
N MET A 1 -18.63 18.72 -0.95
CA MET A 1 -18.74 17.46 -0.17
C MET A 1 -19.14 16.42 -1.18
N VAL A 2 -18.32 15.37 -1.32
CA VAL A 2 -18.60 14.28 -2.26
C VAL A 2 -19.05 13.06 -1.47
N ASP A 3 -20.16 12.48 -1.91
CA ASP A 3 -20.71 11.25 -1.36
C ASP A 3 -20.16 10.04 -2.11
N ILE A 4 -19.61 9.07 -1.38
CA ILE A 4 -19.17 7.78 -1.90
C ILE A 4 -19.85 6.70 -1.08
N SER A 5 -20.46 5.71 -1.74
CA SER A 5 -21.07 4.59 -1.04
C SER A 5 -20.02 3.55 -0.63
N MET A 6 -20.15 3.03 0.59
CA MET A 6 -19.41 1.87 1.08
C MET A 6 -19.65 0.62 0.24
N GLN A 7 -20.83 0.48 -0.37
CA GLN A 7 -21.11 -0.62 -1.28
C GLN A 7 -20.19 -0.55 -2.50
N SER A 8 -20.09 0.64 -3.13
CA SER A 8 -19.21 0.87 -4.28
C SER A 8 -17.73 0.64 -3.94
N ILE A 9 -17.30 1.04 -2.75
CA ILE A 9 -15.94 0.78 -2.26
C ILE A 9 -15.70 -0.73 -2.12
N ARG A 10 -16.59 -1.46 -1.44
CA ARG A 10 -16.44 -2.91 -1.23
C ARG A 10 -16.48 -3.73 -2.52
N SER A 11 -17.27 -3.30 -3.50
CA SER A 11 -17.41 -3.95 -4.80
C SER A 11 -16.43 -3.46 -5.87
N ALA A 12 -15.55 -2.51 -5.55
CA ALA A 12 -14.56 -2.01 -6.49
C ALA A 12 -13.64 -3.16 -6.99
N ASP A 13 -13.11 -3.01 -8.19
CA ASP A 13 -12.15 -3.97 -8.74
C ASP A 13 -10.74 -3.70 -8.17
N TYR A 14 -10.39 -4.41 -7.11
CA TYR A 14 -9.04 -4.38 -6.52
C TYR A 14 -7.99 -5.16 -7.34
N GLY A 15 -8.41 -5.75 -8.47
CA GLY A 15 -7.60 -6.62 -9.30
C GLY A 15 -7.36 -8.00 -8.68
N ILE A 16 -6.38 -8.70 -9.25
CA ILE A 16 -6.03 -10.07 -8.85
C ILE A 16 -5.33 -10.05 -7.48
N TYR A 17 -5.84 -10.84 -6.54
CA TYR A 17 -5.19 -11.05 -5.24
C TYR A 17 -3.77 -11.62 -5.45
N PRO A 18 -2.72 -10.99 -4.90
CA PRO A 18 -1.33 -11.36 -5.18
C PRO A 18 -0.95 -12.61 -4.37
N LYS A 19 -1.19 -13.81 -4.92
CA LYS A 19 -0.91 -15.08 -4.22
C LYS A 19 0.59 -15.31 -3.95
N ASP A 20 1.46 -14.73 -4.76
CA ASP A 20 2.92 -14.87 -4.70
C ASP A 20 3.63 -13.68 -4.01
N TYR A 21 2.88 -12.85 -3.29
CA TYR A 21 3.37 -11.63 -2.64
C TYR A 21 4.64 -11.85 -1.78
N ARG A 22 4.70 -12.95 -1.01
CA ARG A 22 5.86 -13.29 -0.17
C ARG A 22 7.13 -13.47 -1.00
N GLN A 23 7.01 -14.18 -2.12
CA GLN A 23 8.12 -14.44 -3.03
C GLN A 23 8.57 -13.15 -3.72
N ARG A 24 7.63 -12.32 -4.18
CA ARG A 24 7.93 -11.03 -4.85
C ARG A 24 8.64 -10.06 -3.93
N ILE A 25 8.16 -9.92 -2.68
CA ILE A 25 8.80 -9.07 -1.67
C ILE A 25 10.21 -9.58 -1.38
N ARG A 26 10.40 -10.89 -1.19
CA ARG A 26 11.73 -11.46 -0.96
C ARG A 26 12.67 -11.24 -2.15
N GLN A 27 12.19 -11.38 -3.38
CA GLN A 27 12.97 -11.09 -4.58
C GLN A 27 13.36 -9.61 -4.69
N HIS A 28 12.48 -8.70 -4.29
CA HIS A 28 12.80 -7.28 -4.24
C HIS A 28 13.85 -6.97 -3.17
N LEU A 29 13.67 -7.47 -1.96
CA LEU A 29 14.63 -7.30 -0.86
C LEU A 29 16.02 -7.86 -1.21
N ASN A 30 16.08 -9.00 -1.90
CA ASN A 30 17.34 -9.56 -2.41
C ASN A 30 18.07 -8.65 -3.41
N LYS A 31 17.36 -7.75 -4.09
CA LYS A 31 17.93 -6.80 -5.05
C LYS A 31 18.27 -5.46 -4.41
N THR A 32 17.58 -5.07 -3.33
CA THR A 32 17.70 -3.73 -2.75
C THR A 32 18.54 -3.67 -1.49
N LEU A 33 18.63 -4.75 -0.71
CA LEU A 33 19.43 -4.79 0.51
C LEU A 33 20.89 -5.13 0.22
N LEU A 34 21.79 -4.46 0.96
CA LEU A 34 23.23 -4.69 0.89
C LEU A 34 23.65 -6.10 1.34
N ASP A 35 23.02 -6.61 2.40
CA ASP A 35 23.19 -7.99 2.89
C ASP A 35 21.81 -8.63 3.10
N ALA A 36 21.16 -9.00 1.99
CA ALA A 36 19.82 -9.59 2.02
C ALA A 36 19.77 -10.92 2.79
N GLY A 37 20.87 -11.68 2.82
CA GLY A 37 20.96 -12.96 3.51
C GLY A 37 20.86 -12.85 5.03
N SER A 38 21.24 -11.71 5.60
CA SER A 38 21.12 -11.45 7.04
C SER A 38 19.86 -10.67 7.43
N ALA A 39 19.07 -10.23 6.45
CA ALA A 39 17.85 -9.47 6.72
C ALA A 39 16.82 -10.32 7.48
N ARG A 40 16.29 -9.75 8.57
CA ARG A 40 15.17 -10.33 9.32
C ARG A 40 13.88 -9.71 8.80
N VAL A 41 12.97 -10.53 8.30
CA VAL A 41 11.72 -10.07 7.67
C VAL A 41 10.54 -10.76 8.34
N ASN A 42 9.57 -9.96 8.76
CA ASN A 42 8.29 -10.42 9.29
C ASN A 42 7.16 -9.83 8.44
N ILE A 43 6.22 -10.66 7.98
CA ILE A 43 5.03 -10.16 7.28
C ILE A 43 3.96 -9.94 8.34
N THR A 44 3.69 -8.67 8.66
CA THR A 44 2.74 -8.27 9.71
C THR A 44 1.31 -8.21 9.21
N MET A 45 1.11 -7.93 7.93
CA MET A 45 -0.21 -7.86 7.32
C MET A 45 -0.19 -8.52 5.92
N PRO A 46 -1.02 -9.56 5.66
CA PRO A 46 -1.19 -10.10 4.32
C PRO A 46 -1.84 -9.05 3.38
N PRO A 47 -1.93 -9.33 2.05
CA PRO A 47 -2.54 -8.39 1.11
C PRO A 47 -3.92 -7.91 1.57
N LYS A 48 -4.01 -6.61 1.87
CA LYS A 48 -5.22 -5.93 2.34
C LYS A 48 -5.73 -4.98 1.27
N LYS A 49 -7.04 -4.88 1.12
CA LYS A 49 -7.68 -3.96 0.18
C LYS A 49 -7.49 -2.51 0.63
N VAL A 50 -7.03 -1.66 -0.27
CA VAL A 50 -6.91 -0.21 -0.08
C VAL A 50 -7.69 0.49 -1.18
N PHE A 51 -8.59 1.38 -0.78
CA PHE A 51 -9.32 2.27 -1.68
C PHE A 51 -8.74 3.67 -1.53
N GLU A 52 -7.80 4.01 -2.41
CA GLU A 52 -7.17 5.33 -2.41
C GLU A 52 -8.04 6.33 -3.15
N ILE A 53 -8.17 7.53 -2.60
CA ILE A 53 -8.90 8.64 -3.21
C ILE A 53 -7.97 9.83 -3.28
N THR A 54 -7.75 10.33 -4.50
CA THR A 54 -6.87 11.46 -4.80
C THR A 54 -7.61 12.45 -5.68
N ARG A 55 -7.14 13.70 -5.70
CA ARG A 55 -7.59 14.70 -6.66
C ARG A 55 -6.56 14.86 -7.76
N ASP A 56 -6.97 14.69 -9.01
CA ASP A 56 -6.15 15.05 -10.15
C ASP A 56 -6.36 16.54 -10.42
N LEU A 57 -5.32 17.35 -10.17
CA LEU A 57 -5.33 18.80 -10.42
C LEU A 57 -4.82 19.15 -11.83
N ASN A 58 -4.76 18.19 -12.75
CA ASN A 58 -4.27 18.43 -14.10
C ASN A 58 -5.17 19.45 -14.84
N PRO A 59 -4.64 20.63 -15.20
CA PRO A 59 -5.43 21.71 -15.80
C PRO A 59 -6.03 21.34 -17.17
N ARG A 60 -5.55 20.27 -17.82
CA ARG A 60 -6.09 19.79 -19.10
C ARG A 60 -7.27 18.82 -18.95
N ARG A 61 -7.38 18.14 -17.81
CA ARG A 61 -8.43 17.15 -17.54
C ARG A 61 -9.54 17.69 -16.65
N GLY A 62 -9.32 18.85 -16.02
CA GLY A 62 -10.24 19.44 -15.07
C GLY A 62 -10.03 18.86 -13.67
N ASP A 63 -10.78 19.41 -12.71
CA ASP A 63 -10.75 18.99 -11.32
C ASP A 63 -11.70 17.82 -11.11
N TYR A 64 -11.16 16.62 -10.89
CA TYR A 64 -11.95 15.43 -10.58
C TYR A 64 -11.26 14.53 -9.57
N LEU A 65 -12.09 13.79 -8.83
CA LEU A 65 -11.62 12.76 -7.92
C LEU A 65 -11.25 11.51 -8.72
N GLU A 66 -10.05 11.02 -8.46
CA GLU A 66 -9.56 9.74 -8.94
C GLU A 66 -9.59 8.73 -7.79
N THR A 67 -10.02 7.51 -8.10
CA THR A 67 -10.01 6.40 -7.13
C THR A 67 -9.11 5.29 -7.64
N ARG A 68 -8.27 4.75 -6.75
CA ARG A 68 -7.35 3.65 -7.07
C ARG A 68 -7.51 2.51 -6.06
N PRO A 69 -8.30 1.48 -6.38
CA PRO A 69 -8.37 0.26 -5.59
C PRO A 69 -7.16 -0.66 -5.85
N TYR A 70 -6.48 -1.10 -4.79
CA TYR A 70 -5.33 -2.01 -4.89
C TYR A 70 -5.15 -2.87 -3.63
N TYR A 71 -4.17 -3.79 -3.67
CA TYR A 71 -3.75 -4.55 -2.49
C TYR A 71 -2.45 -4.00 -1.91
N LEU A 72 -2.33 -4.02 -0.59
CA LEU A 72 -1.13 -3.61 0.11
C LEU A 72 -0.69 -4.67 1.12
N VAL A 73 0.61 -4.92 1.23
CA VAL A 73 1.22 -5.81 2.23
C VAL A 73 2.08 -4.98 3.17
N CYS A 74 1.97 -5.22 4.49
CA CYS A 74 2.89 -4.66 5.46
C CYS A 74 3.90 -5.70 5.94
N ILE A 75 5.15 -5.27 6.06
CA ILE A 75 6.22 -6.04 6.64
C ILE A 75 6.97 -5.22 7.70
N GLU A 76 7.62 -5.91 8.60
CA GLU A 76 8.72 -5.37 9.40
C GLU A 76 10.03 -5.96 8.91
N ILE A 77 11.05 -5.12 8.79
CA ILE A 77 12.37 -5.53 8.34
C ILE A 77 13.46 -4.94 9.21
N ASN A 78 14.47 -5.75 9.52
CA ASN A 78 15.70 -5.31 10.15
C ASN A 78 16.89 -5.86 9.35
N ALA A 79 17.64 -4.97 8.72
CA ALA A 79 18.74 -5.31 7.83
C ALA A 79 20.04 -4.65 8.31
N LYS A 80 21.19 -5.13 7.80
CA LYS A 80 22.48 -4.52 8.10
C LYS A 80 22.74 -3.29 7.23
N ASN A 81 23.42 -2.31 7.81
CA ASN A 81 24.02 -1.19 7.09
C ASN A 81 25.38 -1.58 6.49
N ALA A 82 26.00 -0.65 5.76
CA ALA A 82 27.31 -0.86 5.12
C ALA A 82 28.47 -1.13 6.11
N TYR A 83 28.28 -0.85 7.41
CA TYR A 83 29.26 -1.11 8.47
C TYR A 83 29.00 -2.45 9.20
N GLY A 84 28.04 -3.25 8.73
CA GLY A 84 27.73 -4.57 9.28
C GLY A 84 26.80 -4.58 10.50
N GLY A 85 26.38 -3.41 11.00
CA GLY A 85 25.43 -3.28 12.11
C GLY A 85 23.98 -3.26 11.63
N TYR A 86 23.06 -3.78 12.44
CA TYR A 86 21.62 -3.72 12.15
C TYR A 86 21.08 -2.29 12.28
N THR A 87 20.18 -1.90 11.38
CA THR A 87 19.55 -0.56 11.35
C THR A 87 18.38 -0.41 12.32
N GLY A 88 17.93 -1.50 12.94
CA GLY A 88 16.70 -1.55 13.72
C GLY A 88 15.50 -1.97 12.85
N TRP A 89 14.41 -2.33 13.53
CA TRP A 89 13.16 -2.72 12.88
C TRP A 89 12.49 -1.51 12.23
N GLN A 90 12.08 -1.68 10.97
CA GLN A 90 11.39 -0.67 10.18
C GLN A 90 10.18 -1.29 9.50
N THR A 91 9.06 -0.58 9.53
CA THR A 91 7.86 -0.97 8.79
C THR A 91 8.01 -0.55 7.33
N GLN A 92 7.76 -1.48 6.41
CA GLN A 92 7.67 -1.20 4.99
C GLN A 92 6.35 -1.71 4.45
N THR A 93 5.85 -1.03 3.42
CA THR A 93 4.61 -1.38 2.71
C THR A 93 4.93 -1.65 1.25
N TYR A 94 4.25 -2.64 0.66
CA TYR A 94 4.38 -2.98 -0.75
C TYR A 94 3.00 -2.99 -1.41
N GLU A 95 2.86 -2.17 -2.44
CA GLU A 95 1.67 -2.08 -3.28
C GLU A 95 1.64 -3.18 -4.35
N PHE A 96 0.46 -3.74 -4.54
CA PHE A 96 0.17 -4.74 -5.56
C PHE A 96 -1.05 -4.31 -6.37
N GLU A 97 -0.83 -4.10 -7.67
CA GLU A 97 -1.88 -3.84 -8.65
C GLU A 97 -1.94 -5.01 -9.63
N ASN A 98 -3.14 -5.57 -9.84
CA ASN A 98 -3.35 -6.69 -10.76
C ASN A 98 -2.37 -7.87 -10.53
N GLY A 99 -2.15 -8.22 -9.26
CA GLY A 99 -1.24 -9.29 -8.85
C GLY A 99 0.26 -8.98 -9.00
N ARG A 100 0.63 -7.77 -9.44
CA ARG A 100 2.03 -7.36 -9.63
C ARG A 100 2.43 -6.37 -8.55
N MET A 101 3.57 -6.64 -7.92
CA MET A 101 4.20 -5.69 -7.00
C MET A 101 4.67 -4.48 -7.79
N LYS A 102 4.25 -3.28 -7.37
CA LYS A 102 4.74 -2.01 -7.91
C LYS A 102 6.11 -1.74 -7.29
N SER A 103 7.07 -1.29 -8.10
CA SER A 103 8.48 -1.25 -7.66
C SER A 103 8.76 -0.20 -6.60
N ASP A 104 7.94 0.85 -6.50
CA ASP A 104 8.26 2.02 -5.69
C ASP A 104 6.99 2.66 -5.12
N ALA A 105 6.81 2.55 -3.79
CA ALA A 105 6.23 3.57 -2.91
C ALA A 105 5.96 2.93 -1.54
N VAL A 106 6.56 3.49 -0.49
CA VAL A 106 6.07 3.30 0.88
C VAL A 106 4.73 4.04 0.95
N VAL A 107 3.64 3.30 0.84
CA VAL A 107 2.30 3.78 1.19
C VAL A 107 2.22 3.94 2.70
N SER A 108 1.45 4.93 3.15
CA SER A 108 1.09 5.21 4.55
C SER A 108 1.13 3.96 5.43
N THR A 109 1.94 3.96 6.49
CA THR A 109 2.01 2.84 7.43
C THR A 109 0.75 2.68 8.28
N ARG A 110 -0.16 3.67 8.28
CA ARG A 110 -1.42 3.63 9.06
C ARG A 110 -2.32 2.45 8.70
N VAL A 111 -2.26 2.02 7.44
CA VAL A 111 -2.98 0.84 6.95
C VAL A 111 -2.61 -0.44 7.71
N CYS A 112 -1.35 -0.53 8.19
CA CYS A 112 -0.80 -1.69 8.88
C CYS A 112 -1.44 -1.91 10.25
N ASP A 113 -1.89 -0.83 10.89
CA ASP A 113 -2.53 -0.87 12.21
C ASP A 113 -4.06 -0.83 12.14
N SER A 114 -4.62 -0.48 10.97
CA SER A 114 -6.07 -0.39 10.77
C SER A 114 -6.72 -1.78 10.73
N LYS A 115 -7.94 -1.88 11.28
CA LYS A 115 -8.81 -3.06 11.19
C LYS A 115 -9.86 -2.96 10.07
N ASP A 116 -9.89 -1.84 9.35
CA ASP A 116 -10.88 -1.58 8.31
C ASP A 116 -10.62 -2.46 7.09
N ASP A 117 -11.66 -3.02 6.51
CA ASP A 117 -11.59 -3.77 5.24
C ASP A 117 -12.79 -3.39 4.36
N PRO A 118 -12.58 -2.66 3.25
CA PRO A 118 -11.32 -2.08 2.77
C PRO A 118 -10.80 -0.92 3.64
N TYR A 119 -9.49 -0.67 3.63
CA TYR A 119 -8.91 0.57 4.18
C TYR A 119 -9.13 1.72 3.19
N ILE A 120 -9.66 2.84 3.66
CA ILE A 120 -9.94 4.01 2.82
C ILE A 120 -8.84 5.04 3.05
N ASP A 121 -8.03 5.28 2.02
CA ASP A 121 -6.93 6.25 2.05
C ASP A 121 -7.34 7.53 1.31
N ASN A 122 -7.98 8.45 2.03
CA ASN A 122 -8.31 9.77 1.48
C ASN A 122 -7.09 10.69 1.53
N ARG A 123 -6.55 11.01 0.35
CA ARG A 123 -5.42 11.92 0.17
C ARG A 123 -5.80 13.27 -0.42
N ASP A 124 -7.10 13.54 -0.63
CA ASP A 124 -7.56 14.86 -1.03
C ASP A 124 -7.58 15.81 0.19
N PRO A 125 -6.76 16.88 0.19
CA PRO A 125 -6.73 17.82 1.30
C PRO A 125 -7.85 18.87 1.25
N TYR A 126 -8.58 18.99 0.14
CA TYR A 126 -9.52 20.09 -0.11
C TYR A 126 -10.97 19.71 0.12
N GLU A 127 -11.34 18.46 -0.15
CA GLU A 127 -12.74 18.04 -0.10
C GLU A 127 -13.03 17.10 1.07
N ARG A 128 -14.03 17.47 1.86
CA ARG A 128 -14.63 16.57 2.84
C ARG A 128 -15.43 15.50 2.11
N MET A 129 -15.03 14.25 2.28
CA MET A 129 -15.76 13.09 1.78
C MET A 129 -16.72 12.59 2.83
N ASN A 130 -17.92 12.24 2.37
CA ASN A 130 -18.92 11.59 3.17
C ASN A 130 -19.10 10.17 2.66
N ILE A 131 -18.85 9.21 3.55
CA ILE A 131 -18.89 7.79 3.22
C ILE A 131 -20.24 7.27 3.66
N LEU A 132 -21.13 7.08 2.68
CA LEU A 132 -22.47 6.59 2.90
C LEU A 132 -22.44 5.07 3.12
N PRO A 133 -23.31 4.53 3.99
CA PRO A 133 -23.39 3.10 4.24
C PRO A 133 -23.70 2.26 2.99
#